data_AF-A0A7K7AN99-F1
#
_entry.id   AF-A0A7K7AN99-F1
#
_cell.length_a   1.000
_cell.length_b   1.000
_cell.length_c   1.000
_cell.angle_alpha   90.00
_cell.angle_beta   90.00
_cell.angle_gamma   90.00
#
_symmetry.space_group_name_H-M   'P 1'
#
loop_
_entity.id
_entity.type
_entity.pdbx_description
1 polymer ?
#
loop_
_entity_poly.entity_id
_entity_poly.type
_entity_poly.pdbx_seq_one_letter_code
_entity_poly.pdbx_strand_id
1 'polypeptide(L)'
;YHPDKQSADVAAGAVQERVRRFIEIDQAWKILGNEETKKEYDLQQREDNLTKEWPLHAQVYLKDMSWDEDEQCYTLSCRCGGSYTISESETKEAALVCCDTCSLVIEILQ
;
A
#
# COMPACT_ATOMS: atom_id res chain seq x y z
N TYR A 1 -7.47 -1.33 -25.02
CA TYR A 1 -6.70 -0.55 -26.01
C TYR A 1 -6.63 -1.39 -27.28
N HIS A 2 -7.43 -1.10 -28.30
CA HIS A 2 -7.44 -1.89 -29.55
C HIS A 2 -6.66 -1.14 -30.64
N PRO A 3 -5.85 -1.83 -31.45
CA PRO A 3 -5.07 -1.22 -32.53
C PRO A 3 -5.93 -0.53 -33.61
N ASP A 4 -7.21 -0.89 -33.68
CA ASP A 4 -8.19 -0.34 -34.62
C ASP A 4 -8.59 1.13 -34.34
N LYS A 5 -8.28 1.67 -33.15
CA LYS A 5 -8.65 3.05 -32.75
C LYS A 5 -7.52 4.07 -32.92
N GLN A 6 -6.50 3.80 -33.74
CA GLN A 6 -5.41 4.73 -33.98
C GLN A 6 -5.82 5.79 -35.01
N SER A 7 -6.01 7.04 -34.58
CA SER A 7 -6.04 8.19 -35.49
C SER A 7 -4.67 8.39 -36.12
N ALA A 8 -4.64 8.70 -37.43
CA ALA A 8 -3.42 8.78 -38.24
C ALA A 8 -2.53 10.02 -37.94
N ASP A 9 -2.92 10.88 -36.98
CA ASP A 9 -2.29 12.17 -36.70
C ASP A 9 -1.55 12.16 -35.35
N VAL A 10 -0.69 11.16 -35.14
CA VAL A 10 0.04 10.98 -33.88
C VAL A 10 1.54 10.97 -34.18
N ALA A 11 2.26 11.94 -33.58
CA ALA A 11 3.71 12.06 -33.71
C ALA A 11 4.42 10.73 -33.40
N ALA A 12 5.49 10.42 -34.15
CA ALA A 12 6.20 9.14 -34.08
C ALA A 12 6.59 8.68 -32.65
N GLY A 13 6.87 9.63 -31.74
CA GLY A 13 7.13 9.34 -30.33
C GLY A 13 5.93 8.78 -29.57
N ALA A 14 4.72 9.25 -29.84
CA ALA A 14 3.50 8.75 -29.21
C ALA A 14 3.03 7.40 -29.79
N VAL A 15 3.42 7.06 -31.02
CA VAL A 15 3.25 5.69 -31.57
C VAL A 15 4.17 4.71 -30.86
N GLN A 16 5.43 5.09 -30.63
CA GLN A 16 6.40 4.25 -29.93
C GLN A 16 6.02 4.00 -28.46
N GLU A 17 5.51 5.02 -27.76
CA GLU A 17 4.98 4.87 -26.39
C GLU A 17 3.77 3.91 -26.35
N ARG A 18 2.87 4.00 -27.33
CA ARG A 18 1.71 3.11 -27.43
C ARG A 18 2.10 1.65 -27.69
N VAL A 19 3.12 1.42 -28.51
CA VAL A 19 3.67 0.07 -28.76
C VAL A 19 4.31 -0.49 -27.49
N ARG A 20 5.07 0.32 -26.74
CA ARG A 20 5.64 -0.10 -25.44
C ARG A 20 4.54 -0.51 -24.46
N ARG A 21 3.54 0.35 -24.26
CA ARG A 21 2.39 0.03 -23.38
C ARG A 21 1.66 -1.25 -23.80
N PHE A 22 1.54 -1.51 -25.10
CA PHE A 22 0.92 -2.75 -25.58
C PHE A 22 1.75 -3.99 -25.22
N ILE A 23 3.07 -3.93 -25.37
CA ILE A 23 3.99 -5.01 -24.99
C ILE A 23 3.93 -5.25 -23.47
N GLU A 24 3.91 -4.19 -22.67
CA GLU A 24 3.79 -4.29 -21.21
C GLU A 24 2.48 -4.97 -20.79
N ILE A 25 1.36 -4.62 -21.44
CA ILE A 25 0.06 -5.23 -21.18
C ILE A 25 0.04 -6.71 -21.60
N ASP A 26 0.61 -7.06 -22.76
CA ASP A 26 0.70 -8.46 -23.23
C ASP A 26 1.56 -9.32 -22.30
N GLN A 27 2.69 -8.78 -21.82
CA GLN A 27 3.56 -9.43 -20.85
C GLN A 27 2.85 -9.65 -19.52
N ALA A 28 2.19 -8.61 -18.98
CA ALA A 28 1.42 -8.73 -17.75
C ALA A 28 0.31 -9.78 -17.89
N TRP A 29 -0.41 -9.80 -19.02
CA TRP A 29 -1.46 -10.78 -19.26
C TRP A 29 -0.94 -12.21 -19.35
N LYS A 30 0.23 -12.44 -19.97
CA LYS A 30 0.87 -13.77 -20.02
C LYS A 30 1.32 -14.26 -18.66
N ILE A 31 1.83 -13.37 -17.81
CA ILE A 31 2.27 -13.69 -16.45
C ILE A 31 1.07 -13.97 -15.54
N LEU A 32 0.02 -13.15 -15.62
CA LEU A 32 -1.21 -13.31 -14.83
C LEU A 32 -2.12 -14.44 -15.33
N GLY A 33 -1.92 -14.89 -16.57
CA GLY A 33 -2.69 -15.96 -17.22
C GLY A 33 -2.26 -17.37 -16.84
N ASN A 34 -1.10 -17.55 -16.20
CA ASN A 34 -0.63 -18.82 -15.69
C ASN A 34 -0.64 -18.79 -14.15
N GLU A 35 -1.34 -19.75 -13.52
CA GLU A 35 -1.54 -19.81 -12.07
C GLU A 35 -0.22 -19.94 -11.28
N GLU A 36 0.79 -20.63 -11.85
CA GLU A 36 2.09 -20.83 -11.19
C GLU A 36 2.87 -19.52 -11.12
N THR A 37 3.01 -18.82 -12.25
CA THR A 37 3.73 -17.54 -12.33
C THR A 37 3.01 -16.42 -11.60
N LYS A 38 1.68 -16.44 -11.57
CA LYS A 38 0.88 -15.53 -10.76
C LYS A 38 1.17 -15.73 -9.27
N LYS A 39 1.25 -16.99 -8.81
CA LYS A 39 1.51 -17.30 -7.41
C LYS A 39 2.92 -16.87 -6.97
N GLU A 40 3.93 -17.08 -7.82
CA GLU A 40 5.29 -16.60 -7.55
C GLU A 40 5.34 -15.07 -7.49
N TYR A 41 4.67 -14.38 -8.41
CA TYR A 41 4.58 -12.92 -8.41
C TYR A 41 3.87 -12.40 -7.15
N ASP A 42 2.73 -13.00 -6.77
CA ASP A 42 1.99 -12.63 -5.56
C ASP A 42 2.84 -12.83 -4.29
N LEU A 43 3.70 -13.86 -4.27
CA LEU A 43 4.60 -14.15 -3.15
C LEU A 43 5.73 -13.11 -3.08
N GLN A 44 6.36 -12.81 -4.21
CA GLN A 44 7.41 -11.79 -4.30
C GLN A 44 6.88 -10.39 -3.92
N GLN A 45 5.64 -10.06 -4.31
CA GLN A 45 5.02 -8.79 -3.94
C GLN A 45 4.70 -8.71 -2.44
N ARG A 46 4.35 -9.82 -1.79
CA ARG A 46 4.19 -9.87 -0.33
C ARG A 46 5.52 -9.68 0.39
N GLU A 47 6.58 -10.33 -0.07
CA GLU A 47 7.92 -10.16 0.49
C GLU A 47 8.42 -8.73 0.33
N ASP A 48 8.23 -8.13 -0.84
CA ASP A 48 8.60 -6.74 -1.11
C ASP A 48 7.79 -5.74 -0.25
N ASN A 49 6.50 -5.99 -0.01
CA ASN A 49 5.70 -5.18 0.93
C ASN A 49 6.12 -5.36 2.40
N LEU A 50 6.64 -6.54 2.78
CA LEU A 50 7.16 -6.78 4.13
C LEU A 50 8.55 -6.19 4.35
N THR A 51 9.38 -6.13 3.29
CA THR A 51 10.78 -5.68 3.36
C THR A 51 10.98 -4.23 2.97
N LYS A 52 10.03 -3.62 2.25
CA LYS A 52 10.01 -2.17 2.09
C LYS A 52 9.86 -1.54 3.46
N GLU A 53 10.88 -0.80 3.86
CA GLU A 53 10.80 0.17 4.94
C GLU A 53 9.64 1.10 4.61
N TRP A 54 8.49 0.84 5.22
CA TRP A 54 7.36 1.75 5.16
C TRP A 54 7.89 3.08 5.69
N PRO A 55 7.78 4.19 4.93
CA PRO A 55 8.20 5.47 5.45
C PRO A 55 7.35 5.73 6.69
N LEU A 56 7.96 5.52 7.86
CA LEU A 56 7.36 5.75 9.16
C LEU A 56 6.81 7.16 9.13
N HIS A 57 5.49 7.27 9.13
CA HIS A 57 4.85 8.54 8.85
C HIS A 57 5.00 9.48 10.05
N ALA A 58 4.94 8.93 11.26
CA ALA A 58 5.25 9.66 12.48
C ALA A 58 5.57 8.68 13.63
N GLN A 59 6.31 9.18 14.61
CA GLN A 59 6.43 8.58 15.93
C GLN A 59 5.51 9.35 16.88
N VAL A 60 4.70 8.64 17.66
CA VAL A 60 3.73 9.24 18.58
C VAL A 60 3.94 8.62 19.95
N TYR A 61 3.97 9.43 21.00
CA TYR A 61 4.05 8.87 22.35
C TYR A 61 2.68 8.35 22.80
N LEU A 62 2.68 7.26 23.56
CA LEU A 62 1.46 6.67 24.09
C LEU A 62 0.64 7.68 24.91
N LYS A 63 1.32 8.54 25.66
CA LYS A 63 0.71 9.65 26.42
C LYS A 63 -0.03 10.69 25.57
N ASP A 64 0.30 10.79 24.28
CA ASP A 64 -0.34 11.72 23.34
C ASP A 64 -1.60 11.09 22.69
N MET A 65 -1.84 9.79 22.91
CA MET A 65 -3.07 9.11 22.48
C MET A 65 -4.19 9.29 23.51
N SER A 66 -5.43 9.19 23.05
CA SER A 66 -6.62 9.22 23.90
C SER A 66 -6.94 7.82 24.40
N TRP A 67 -7.11 7.65 25.70
CA TRP A 67 -7.55 6.38 26.27
C TRP A 67 -9.08 6.26 26.21
N ASP A 68 -9.55 5.17 25.62
CA ASP A 68 -10.95 4.78 25.59
C ASP A 68 -11.21 3.76 26.70
N GLU A 69 -12.02 4.14 27.70
CA GLU A 69 -12.33 3.28 28.85
C GLU A 69 -13.30 2.14 28.51
N ASP A 70 -14.14 2.33 27.48
CA ASP A 70 -15.14 1.35 27.08
C ASP A 70 -14.50 0.17 26.33
N GLU A 71 -13.57 0.47 25.42
CA GLU A 71 -12.85 -0.54 24.62
C GLU A 71 -11.48 -0.92 25.19
N GLN A 72 -11.03 -0.25 26.27
CA GLN A 72 -9.71 -0.43 26.90
C GLN A 72 -8.54 -0.31 25.89
N CYS A 73 -8.60 0.72 25.04
CA CYS A 73 -7.66 0.94 23.96
C CYS A 73 -7.23 2.40 23.85
N TYR A 74 -6.03 2.64 23.32
CA TYR A 74 -5.57 3.97 22.96
C TYR A 74 -5.94 4.27 21.52
N THR A 75 -6.54 5.43 21.29
CA THR A 75 -6.97 5.92 19.99
C THR A 75 -6.30 7.24 19.63
N LEU A 76 -5.98 7.40 18.34
CA LEU A 76 -5.43 8.63 17.77
C LEU A 76 -6.08 8.91 16.41
N SER A 77 -6.50 10.16 16.18
CA SER A 77 -7.06 10.57 14.89
C SER A 77 -5.98 10.71 13.82
N CYS A 78 -6.21 10.13 12.64
CA CYS A 78 -5.39 10.33 11.47
C CYS A 78 -5.86 11.55 10.65
N ARG A 79 -4.91 12.23 9.98
CA ARG A 79 -5.20 13.35 9.08
C ARG A 79 -6.05 13.01 7.85
N CYS A 80 -6.22 11.72 7.54
CA CYS A 80 -7.13 11.28 6.48
C CYS A 80 -8.60 11.20 6.93
N GLY A 81 -8.86 11.34 8.24
CA GLY A 81 -10.19 11.14 8.84
C GLY A 81 -10.41 9.76 9.46
N GLY A 82 -9.48 8.80 9.29
CA GLY A 82 -9.46 7.54 10.03
C GLY A 82 -8.82 7.66 11.42
N SER A 83 -8.54 6.53 12.04
CA SER A 83 -7.95 6.42 13.37
C SER A 83 -6.82 5.37 13.43
N TYR A 84 -6.02 5.47 14.49
CA TYR A 84 -5.07 4.46 14.92
C TYR A 84 -5.53 3.98 16.29
N THR A 85 -5.73 2.67 16.42
CA THR A 85 -6.23 2.04 17.65
C THR A 85 -5.24 0.98 18.10
N ILE A 86 -4.88 0.98 19.37
CA ILE A 86 -3.96 -0.01 19.96
C ILE A 86 -4.45 -0.42 21.36
N SER A 87 -4.48 -1.72 21.63
CA SER A 87 -4.87 -2.24 22.94
C SER A 87 -3.75 -2.09 23.97
N GLU A 88 -4.09 -2.00 25.26
CA GLU A 88 -3.09 -1.95 26.34
C GLU A 88 -2.14 -3.16 26.31
N SER A 89 -2.62 -4.34 25.90
CA SER A 89 -1.78 -5.53 25.73
C SER A 89 -0.68 -5.37 24.68
N GLU A 90 -0.95 -4.62 23.61
CA GLU A 90 -0.03 -4.42 22.49
C GLU A 90 0.97 -3.28 22.73
N THR A 91 0.64 -2.35 23.63
CA THR A 91 1.52 -1.21 23.97
C THR A 91 2.80 -1.60 24.71
N LYS A 92 2.96 -2.85 25.17
CA LYS A 92 4.12 -3.32 25.96
C LYS A 92 5.40 -3.48 25.14
N GLU A 93 5.29 -3.55 23.82
CA GLU A 93 6.40 -3.63 22.88
C GLU A 93 6.31 -2.43 21.91
N ALA A 94 7.42 -2.07 21.25
CA ALA A 94 7.40 -0.99 20.26
C ALA A 94 6.40 -1.35 19.14
N ALA A 95 5.24 -0.70 19.15
CA ALA A 95 4.10 -1.10 18.36
C ALA A 95 3.94 -0.21 17.13
N LEU A 96 3.91 -0.85 15.97
CA LEU A 96 3.57 -0.21 14.71
C LEU A 96 2.07 -0.33 14.48
N VAL A 97 1.40 0.81 14.32
CA VAL A 97 -0.06 0.87 14.15
C VAL A 97 -0.40 1.45 12.78
N CYS A 98 -1.21 0.72 12.02
CA CYS A 98 -1.73 1.16 10.73
C CYS A 98 -3.03 1.94 10.92
N CYS A 99 -3.26 2.96 10.10
CA CYS A 99 -4.54 3.63 10.06
C CYS A 99 -5.63 2.72 9.46
N ASP A 100 -6.85 2.75 9.99
CA ASP A 100 -7.97 1.95 9.44
C ASP A 100 -8.42 2.40 8.04
N THR A 101 -8.16 3.66 7.66
CA THR A 101 -8.69 4.27 6.43
C THR A 101 -7.60 4.47 5.36
N CYS A 102 -6.31 4.49 5.74
CA CYS A 102 -5.22 4.76 4.80
C CYS A 102 -4.00 3.87 5.05
N SER A 103 -3.03 3.92 4.16
CA SER A 103 -1.79 3.13 4.27
C SER A 103 -0.70 3.77 5.16
N LEU A 104 -1.08 4.73 6.02
CA LEU A 104 -0.11 5.36 6.93
C LEU A 104 0.13 4.47 8.14
N VAL A 105 1.39 4.41 8.55
CA VAL A 105 1.85 3.64 9.72
C VAL A 105 2.57 4.58 10.67
N ILE A 106 2.22 4.51 11.94
CA ILE A 106 2.88 5.24 13.02
C ILE A 106 3.56 4.27 13.99
N GLU A 107 4.64 4.72 14.61
CA GLU A 107 5.30 3.99 15.69
C GLU A 107 4.91 4.61 17.04
N ILE A 108 4.50 3.76 17.98
CA ILE A 108 4.13 4.20 19.33
C ILE A 108 5.35 4.11 20.25
N LEU A 109 5.76 5.28 20.77
CA LEU A 109 6.82 5.42 21.76
C LEU A 109 6.23 5.40 23.17
N GLN A 110 6.91 4.76 24.13
CA GLN A 110 6.52 4.78 25.55
C GLN A 110 6.92 6.08 26.26
#